data_AF-A0A1Y0MCS2-F1
#
_entry.id   AF-A0A1Y0MCS2-F1
#
_cell.length_a   1.000
_cell.length_b   1.000
_cell.length_c   1.000
_cell.angle_alpha   90.00
_cell.angle_beta   90.00
_cell.angle_gamma   90.00
#
_symmetry.space_group_name_H-M   'P 1'
#
loop_
_entity.id
_entity.type
_entity.pdbx_description
1 polymer ?
#
loop_
_entity_poly.entity_id
_entity_poly.type
_entity_poly.pdbx_seq_one_letter_code
_entity_poly.pdbx_strand_id
1 'polypeptide(L)'
;MPSKPSKTKILVVCLGNICRSPLAHGILESKLPSEDFFIDSAGTASYHIGNQPDVRSMAIAKTNGIDISHQKARQFIEADFDRFDTIYAMDKSNYTNIIALASSEDEKKKVGLILNENPNISDKNVPDPYYGGDSGFDYVFEILEDTCEIIANRILN
;
A
#
# COMPACT_ATOMS: atom_id res chain seq x y z
N MET A 1 4.28 31.46 14.30
CA MET A 1 4.98 30.62 13.31
C MET A 1 3.91 30.04 12.39
N PRO A 2 4.00 30.14 11.05
CA PRO A 2 3.08 29.40 10.21
C PRO A 2 3.31 27.91 10.49
N SER A 3 2.24 27.19 10.87
CA SER A 3 2.28 25.74 11.04
C SER A 3 2.78 25.13 9.74
N LYS A 4 3.83 24.30 9.81
CA LYS A 4 4.27 23.47 8.67
C LYS A 4 3.01 22.75 8.11
N PRO A 5 2.77 22.76 6.79
CA PRO A 5 1.62 22.05 6.23
C PRO A 5 1.63 20.60 6.72
N SER A 6 0.45 20.06 7.07
CA SER A 6 0.37 18.67 7.51
C SER A 6 0.77 17.76 6.37
N LYS A 7 1.60 16.74 6.66
CA LYS A 7 2.01 15.75 5.66
C LYS A 7 0.79 15.12 4.98
N THR A 8 0.87 14.86 3.69
CA THR A 8 -0.08 14.03 2.94
C THR A 8 0.10 12.58 3.38
N LYS A 9 -1.00 11.92 3.74
CA LYS A 9 -0.99 10.59 4.33
C LYS A 9 -1.60 9.56 3.39
N ILE A 10 -0.82 8.56 3.03
CA ILE A 10 -1.23 7.49 2.12
C ILE A 10 -1.21 6.16 2.87
N LEU A 11 -2.29 5.38 2.77
CA LEU A 11 -2.38 4.04 3.32
C LEU A 11 -2.51 3.02 2.20
N VAL A 12 -1.68 1.98 2.22
CA VAL A 12 -1.80 0.84 1.29
C VAL A 12 -2.34 -0.39 2.01
N VAL A 13 -3.34 -1.05 1.45
CA VAL A 13 -4.11 -2.09 2.15
C VAL A 13 -4.21 -3.37 1.32
N CYS A 14 -3.78 -4.48 1.91
CA CYS A 14 -3.98 -5.81 1.35
C CYS A 14 -4.80 -6.71 2.29
N LEU A 15 -4.81 -8.04 2.08
CA LEU A 15 -5.52 -8.94 2.98
C LEU A 15 -4.83 -9.08 4.35
N GLY A 16 -3.59 -9.57 4.37
CA GLY A 16 -2.90 -9.96 5.61
C GLY A 16 -1.80 -9.01 6.08
N ASN A 17 -1.52 -7.94 5.35
CA ASN A 17 -0.46 -6.96 5.62
C ASN A 17 0.96 -7.53 5.83
N ILE A 18 1.28 -8.62 5.14
CA ILE A 18 2.62 -9.22 5.19
C ILE A 18 3.31 -9.30 3.83
N CYS A 19 2.56 -9.42 2.72
CA CYS A 19 3.16 -9.58 1.39
C CYS A 19 3.11 -8.29 0.56
N ARG A 20 1.91 -7.95 0.05
CA ARG A 20 1.71 -6.91 -0.98
C ARG A 20 1.76 -5.47 -0.46
N SER A 21 0.99 -5.15 0.59
CA SER A 21 0.96 -3.78 1.12
C SER A 21 2.28 -3.34 1.77
N PRO A 22 3.06 -4.20 2.46
CA PRO A 22 4.40 -3.81 2.91
C PRO A 22 5.36 -3.42 1.77
N LEU A 23 5.30 -4.12 0.62
CA LEU A 23 6.09 -3.78 -0.57
C LEU A 23 5.71 -2.39 -1.09
N ALA A 24 4.42 -2.16 -1.33
CA ALA A 24 3.95 -0.86 -1.83
C ALA A 24 4.28 0.29 -0.85
N HIS A 25 4.22 0.03 0.46
CA HIS A 25 4.62 1.00 1.49
C HIS A 25 6.10 1.36 1.34
N GLY A 26 6.99 0.36 1.35
CA GLY A 26 8.44 0.62 1.23
C GLY A 26 8.82 1.30 -0.09
N ILE A 27 8.15 0.95 -1.18
CA ILE A 27 8.35 1.57 -2.50
C ILE A 27 7.90 3.03 -2.50
N LEU A 28 6.72 3.35 -1.97
CA LEU A 28 6.27 4.74 -1.91
C LEU A 28 7.15 5.58 -0.98
N GLU A 29 7.61 5.03 0.14
CA GLU A 29 8.56 5.71 1.04
C GLU A 29 9.90 6.00 0.38
N SER A 30 10.39 5.14 -0.51
CA SER A 30 11.66 5.38 -1.21
C SER A 30 11.55 6.46 -2.29
N LYS A 31 10.33 6.74 -2.78
CA LYS A 31 10.05 7.69 -3.86
C LYS A 31 9.52 9.06 -3.40
N LEU A 32 8.90 9.13 -2.21
CA LEU A 32 8.25 10.34 -1.72
C LEU A 32 9.05 10.99 -0.58
N PRO A 33 9.22 12.33 -0.58
CA PRO A 33 9.98 13.03 0.46
C PRO A 33 9.29 12.91 1.82
N SER A 34 9.99 12.35 2.79
CA SER A 34 9.46 12.08 4.13
C SER A 34 9.04 13.35 4.88
N GLU A 35 9.49 14.53 4.48
CA GLU A 35 9.11 15.81 5.07
C GLU A 35 7.64 16.16 4.82
N ASP A 36 7.11 15.71 3.68
CA ASP A 36 5.80 16.10 3.13
C ASP A 36 4.83 14.92 3.05
N PHE A 37 5.33 13.68 3.09
CA PHE A 37 4.51 12.48 3.00
C PHE A 37 4.67 11.57 4.22
N PHE A 38 3.59 10.89 4.56
CA PHE A 38 3.58 9.80 5.54
C PHE A 38 2.87 8.61 4.92
N ILE A 39 3.57 7.48 4.83
CA ILE A 39 3.07 6.25 4.25
C ILE A 39 2.91 5.22 5.36
N ASP A 40 1.86 4.43 5.29
CA ASP A 40 1.64 3.29 6.19
C ASP A 40 1.00 2.15 5.42
N SER A 41 0.94 0.97 6.03
CA SER A 41 0.24 -0.18 5.47
C SER A 41 -0.68 -0.87 6.47
N ALA A 42 -1.72 -1.52 5.96
CA ALA A 42 -2.66 -2.29 6.75
C ALA A 42 -3.19 -3.53 6.02
N GLY A 43 -3.93 -4.35 6.76
CA GLY A 43 -4.59 -5.57 6.29
C GLY A 43 -6.09 -5.53 6.58
N THR A 44 -6.93 -6.02 5.68
CA THR A 44 -8.37 -6.16 5.96
C THR A 44 -8.64 -7.27 6.96
N ALA A 45 -7.74 -8.25 7.09
CA ALA A 45 -7.81 -9.33 8.08
C ALA A 45 -6.79 -9.14 9.21
N SER A 46 -7.06 -9.77 10.35
CA SER A 46 -6.25 -9.68 11.57
C SER A 46 -5.28 -10.85 11.78
N TYR A 47 -5.06 -11.70 10.77
CA TYR A 47 -4.31 -12.95 10.91
C TYR A 47 -2.86 -12.80 11.36
N HIS A 48 -2.22 -11.66 11.08
CA HIS A 48 -0.78 -11.46 11.25
C HIS A 48 -0.41 -10.22 12.06
N ILE A 49 -1.34 -9.65 12.84
CA ILE A 49 -1.07 -8.43 13.61
C ILE A 49 0.21 -8.58 14.45
N GLY A 50 1.14 -7.62 14.33
CA GLY A 50 2.42 -7.59 15.03
C GLY A 50 3.56 -8.37 14.35
N ASN A 51 3.27 -9.15 13.31
CA ASN A 51 4.30 -9.85 12.54
C ASN A 51 5.08 -8.89 11.65
N GLN A 52 6.32 -9.27 11.32
CA GLN A 52 7.07 -8.61 10.24
C GLN A 52 6.48 -9.00 8.88
N PRO A 53 6.83 -8.27 7.80
CA PRO A 53 6.50 -8.70 6.45
C PRO A 53 7.02 -10.11 6.15
N ASP A 54 6.40 -10.78 5.16
CA ASP A 54 6.82 -12.09 4.69
C ASP A 54 8.29 -12.04 4.26
N VAL A 55 9.06 -13.06 4.62
CA VAL A 55 10.50 -13.14 4.34
C VAL A 55 10.82 -13.00 2.85
N ARG A 56 9.94 -13.45 1.96
CA ARG A 56 10.08 -13.31 0.51
C ARG A 56 9.86 -11.88 0.05
N SER A 57 8.85 -11.19 0.59
CA SER A 57 8.66 -9.75 0.37
C SER A 57 9.84 -8.93 0.88
N MET A 58 10.39 -9.26 2.06
CA MET A 58 11.59 -8.60 2.56
C MET A 58 12.80 -8.85 1.67
N ALA A 59 12.97 -10.07 1.17
CA ALA A 59 14.07 -10.42 0.29
C ALA A 59 14.01 -9.66 -1.04
N ILE A 60 12.85 -9.61 -1.71
CA ILE A 60 12.72 -8.88 -2.97
C ILE A 60 12.86 -7.37 -2.79
N ALA A 61 12.28 -6.79 -1.72
CA ALA A 61 12.47 -5.37 -1.41
C ALA A 61 13.95 -5.04 -1.20
N LYS A 62 14.66 -5.87 -0.43
CA LYS A 62 16.08 -5.67 -0.14
C LYS A 62 16.96 -5.78 -1.38
N THR A 63 16.68 -6.71 -2.28
CA THR A 63 17.37 -6.83 -3.58
C THR A 63 17.24 -5.55 -4.41
N ASN A 64 16.13 -4.82 -4.24
CA ASN A 64 15.86 -3.54 -4.89
C ASN A 64 16.22 -2.32 -4.01
N GLY A 65 17.01 -2.52 -2.94
CA GLY A 65 17.53 -1.42 -2.11
C GLY A 65 16.54 -0.85 -1.07
N ILE A 66 15.42 -1.53 -0.81
CA ILE A 66 14.38 -1.09 0.13
C ILE A 66 14.36 -2.01 1.36
N ASP A 67 14.41 -1.44 2.57
CA ASP A 67 14.28 -2.20 3.82
C ASP A 67 12.89 -2.02 4.45
N ILE A 68 12.07 -3.07 4.37
CA ILE A 68 10.74 -3.12 5.00
C ILE A 68 10.71 -3.93 6.30
N SER A 69 11.85 -4.42 6.78
CA SER A 69 11.91 -5.36 7.93
C SER A 69 11.45 -4.75 9.27
N HIS A 70 11.46 -3.42 9.34
CA HIS A 70 10.99 -2.66 10.50
C HIS A 70 9.46 -2.52 10.56
N GLN A 71 8.75 -2.79 9.45
CA GLN A 71 7.30 -2.67 9.38
C GLN A 71 6.61 -3.77 10.21
N LYS A 72 5.38 -3.48 10.63
CA LYS A 72 4.58 -4.38 11.46
C LYS A 72 3.16 -4.46 10.94
N ALA A 73 2.72 -5.69 10.70
CA ALA A 73 1.38 -5.94 10.22
C ALA A 73 0.35 -5.43 11.23
N ARG A 74 -0.68 -4.74 10.74
CA ARG A 74 -1.83 -4.26 11.52
C ARG A 74 -3.11 -4.38 10.72
N GLN A 75 -4.23 -4.36 11.42
CA GLN A 75 -5.54 -4.35 10.77
C GLN A 75 -5.94 -2.92 10.38
N PHE A 76 -6.64 -2.81 9.25
CA PHE A 76 -7.37 -1.61 8.87
C PHE A 76 -8.54 -1.39 9.84
N ILE A 77 -8.74 -0.15 10.28
CA ILE A 77 -9.84 0.22 11.20
C ILE A 77 -10.56 1.47 10.67
N GLU A 78 -11.79 1.71 11.11
CA GLU A 78 -12.60 2.87 10.68
C GLU A 78 -11.85 4.21 10.88
N ALA A 79 -11.13 4.36 11.99
CA ALA A 79 -10.32 5.55 12.26
C ALA A 79 -9.22 5.81 11.20
N ASP A 80 -8.87 4.84 10.36
CA ASP A 80 -7.95 5.06 9.25
C ASP A 80 -8.57 5.97 8.17
N PHE A 81 -9.89 6.01 8.02
CA PHE A 81 -10.55 6.95 7.11
C PHE A 81 -10.33 8.41 7.52
N ASP A 82 -10.28 8.69 8.83
CA ASP A 82 -9.98 10.03 9.34
C ASP A 82 -8.48 10.35 9.27
N ARG A 83 -7.64 9.33 9.44
CA ARG A 83 -6.19 9.50 9.54
C ARG A 83 -5.52 9.69 8.20
N PHE A 84 -6.05 9.11 7.12
CA PHE A 84 -5.41 9.11 5.81
C PHE A 84 -6.20 9.92 4.77
N ASP A 85 -5.45 10.52 3.84
CA ASP A 85 -6.01 11.30 2.74
C ASP A 85 -6.36 10.40 1.56
N THR A 86 -5.52 9.38 1.32
CA THR A 86 -5.70 8.40 0.24
C THR A 86 -5.49 6.98 0.77
N ILE A 87 -6.35 6.06 0.38
CA ILE A 87 -6.31 4.65 0.74
C ILE A 87 -6.28 3.81 -0.55
N TYR A 88 -5.20 3.06 -0.75
CA TYR A 88 -5.00 2.21 -1.91
C TYR A 88 -5.21 0.74 -1.55
N ALA A 89 -6.24 0.13 -2.12
CA ALA A 89 -6.48 -1.31 -2.06
C ALA A 89 -5.65 -2.06 -3.12
N MET A 90 -5.09 -3.21 -2.74
CA MET A 90 -4.30 -4.05 -3.64
C MET A 90 -5.16 -4.82 -4.65
N ASP A 91 -6.38 -5.21 -4.28
CA ASP A 91 -7.30 -5.93 -5.16
C ASP A 91 -8.77 -5.57 -4.85
N LYS A 92 -9.68 -6.07 -5.69
CA LYS A 92 -11.12 -5.78 -5.57
C LYS A 92 -11.73 -6.33 -4.28
N SER A 93 -11.21 -7.43 -3.73
CA SER A 93 -11.67 -7.96 -2.45
C SER A 93 -11.29 -7.03 -1.31
N ASN A 94 -10.05 -6.54 -1.30
CA ASN A 94 -9.60 -5.56 -0.31
C ASN A 94 -10.42 -4.27 -0.42
N TYR A 95 -10.64 -3.77 -1.64
CA TYR A 95 -11.49 -2.60 -1.87
C TYR A 95 -12.89 -2.80 -1.29
N THR A 96 -13.53 -3.93 -1.59
CA THR A 96 -14.88 -4.23 -1.12
C THR A 96 -14.94 -4.29 0.41
N ASN A 97 -13.94 -4.91 1.05
CA ASN A 97 -13.86 -5.00 2.51
C ASN A 97 -13.66 -3.63 3.18
N ILE A 98 -12.82 -2.76 2.59
CA ILE A 98 -12.61 -1.40 3.10
C ILE A 98 -13.89 -0.58 2.94
N ILE A 99 -14.50 -0.59 1.75
CA ILE A 99 -15.73 0.18 1.47
C ILE A 99 -16.88 -0.25 2.38
N ALA A 100 -16.96 -1.53 2.76
CA ALA A 100 -17.98 -2.02 3.69
C ALA A 100 -17.87 -1.39 5.11
N LEU A 101 -16.70 -0.87 5.48
CA LEU A 101 -16.47 -0.16 6.75
C LEU A 101 -16.71 1.35 6.64
N ALA A 102 -16.84 1.90 5.43
CA ALA A 102 -17.06 3.33 5.24
C ALA A 102 -18.49 3.72 5.63
N SER A 103 -18.60 4.75 6.45
CA SER A 103 -19.83 5.39 6.94
C SER A 103 -20.33 6.53 6.06
N SER A 104 -19.49 7.08 5.17
CA SER A 104 -19.85 8.20 4.29
C SER A 104 -19.30 8.09 2.87
N GLU A 105 -19.89 8.85 1.93
CA GLU A 105 -19.38 8.94 0.56
C GLU A 105 -18.01 9.61 0.48
N ASP A 106 -17.68 10.51 1.41
CA ASP A 106 -16.38 11.17 1.43
C ASP A 106 -15.27 10.20 1.84
N GLU A 107 -15.55 9.26 2.75
CA GLU A 107 -14.62 8.17 3.07
C GLU A 107 -14.42 7.22 1.88
N LYS A 108 -15.51 6.87 1.17
CA LYS A 108 -15.41 6.02 -0.02
C LYS A 108 -14.58 6.65 -1.13
N LYS A 109 -14.68 7.98 -1.32
CA LYS A 109 -13.89 8.71 -2.33
C LYS A 109 -12.38 8.66 -2.07
N LYS A 110 -11.95 8.44 -0.82
CA LYS A 110 -10.53 8.27 -0.49
C LYS A 110 -9.97 6.92 -0.93
N VAL A 111 -10.82 5.94 -1.21
CA VAL A 111 -10.42 4.56 -1.50
C VAL A 111 -10.33 4.33 -3.00
N GLY A 112 -9.19 3.84 -3.47
CA GLY A 112 -8.98 3.44 -4.86
C GLY A 112 -8.22 2.13 -4.97
N LEU A 113 -8.29 1.45 -6.11
CA LEU A 113 -7.37 0.35 -6.41
C LEU A 113 -6.02 0.94 -6.83
N ILE A 114 -4.92 0.42 -6.27
CA ILE A 114 -3.58 0.96 -6.57
C ILE A 114 -3.27 0.89 -8.07
N LEU A 115 -3.63 -0.22 -8.72
CA LEU A 115 -3.38 -0.43 -10.15
C LEU A 115 -4.27 0.42 -11.07
N ASN A 116 -5.29 1.11 -10.55
CA ASN A 116 -6.02 2.10 -11.36
C ASN A 116 -5.11 3.26 -11.76
N GLU A 117 -4.05 3.51 -11.01
CA GLU A 117 -3.07 4.55 -11.28
C GLU A 117 -2.14 4.21 -12.45
N ASN A 118 -2.05 2.92 -12.81
CA ASN A 118 -1.22 2.47 -13.93
C ASN A 118 -2.09 2.19 -15.18
N PRO A 119 -2.06 3.06 -16.22
CA PRO A 119 -2.87 2.89 -17.42
C PRO A 119 -2.43 1.71 -18.29
N ASN A 120 -1.20 1.21 -18.11
CA ASN A 120 -0.64 0.12 -18.92
C ASN A 120 -1.10 -1.27 -18.45
N ILE A 121 -1.72 -1.36 -17.26
CA ILE A 121 -2.20 -2.62 -16.69
C ILE A 121 -3.71 -2.71 -16.84
N SER A 122 -4.20 -3.75 -17.52
CA SER A 122 -5.64 -3.99 -17.70
C SER A 122 -6.29 -4.61 -16.46
N ASP A 123 -5.64 -5.60 -15.83
CA ASP A 123 -6.12 -6.21 -14.59
C ASP A 123 -5.77 -5.33 -13.38
N LYS A 124 -6.79 -4.84 -12.68
CA LYS A 124 -6.64 -3.90 -11.57
C LYS A 124 -6.44 -4.59 -10.22
N ASN A 125 -6.13 -5.88 -10.22
CA ASN A 125 -5.80 -6.66 -9.03
C ASN A 125 -4.30 -6.96 -8.99
N VAL A 126 -3.63 -6.57 -7.90
CA VAL A 126 -2.28 -7.04 -7.61
C VAL A 126 -2.37 -8.53 -7.27
N PRO A 127 -1.76 -9.42 -8.07
CA PRO A 127 -1.88 -10.86 -7.87
C PRO A 127 -1.29 -11.26 -6.52
N ASP A 128 -1.89 -12.28 -5.89
CA ASP A 128 -1.34 -12.79 -4.64
C ASP A 128 -0.09 -13.65 -4.92
N PRO A 129 1.12 -13.23 -4.49
CA PRO A 129 2.35 -13.95 -4.81
C PRO A 129 2.47 -15.27 -4.03
N TYR A 130 1.63 -15.50 -3.01
CA TYR A 130 1.75 -16.61 -2.08
C TYR A 130 1.73 -17.99 -2.78
N TYR A 131 1.05 -18.11 -3.92
CA TYR A 131 0.94 -19.34 -4.71
C TYR A 131 1.92 -19.46 -5.89
N GLY A 132 2.69 -18.40 -6.18
CA GLY A 132 3.56 -18.31 -7.36
C GLY A 132 5.02 -18.72 -7.15
N GLY A 133 5.42 -19.05 -5.92
CA GLY A 133 6.84 -19.22 -5.59
C GLY A 133 7.62 -17.90 -5.65
N ASP A 134 8.94 -17.95 -5.78
CA ASP A 134 9.79 -16.74 -5.76
C ASP A 134 9.52 -15.80 -6.95
N SER A 135 9.23 -16.34 -8.14
CA SER A 135 8.88 -15.54 -9.33
C SER A 135 7.59 -14.75 -9.19
N GLY A 136 6.69 -15.15 -8.27
CA GLY A 136 5.49 -14.38 -7.95
C GLY A 136 5.81 -13.07 -7.23
N PHE A 137 6.85 -13.05 -6.40
CA PHE A 137 7.26 -11.85 -5.66
C PHE A 137 7.99 -10.85 -6.56
N ASP A 138 8.80 -11.33 -7.49
CA ASP A 138 9.46 -10.47 -8.49
C ASP A 138 8.42 -9.70 -9.32
N TYR A 139 7.44 -10.43 -9.87
CA TYR A 139 6.38 -9.82 -10.69
C TYR A 139 5.52 -8.82 -9.91
N VAL A 140 5.15 -9.16 -8.67
CA VAL A 140 4.41 -8.24 -7.80
C VAL A 140 5.23 -7.00 -7.48
N PHE A 141 6.53 -7.15 -7.21
CA PHE A 141 7.41 -6.01 -6.97
C PHE A 141 7.48 -5.10 -8.20
N GLU A 142 7.73 -5.65 -9.39
CA GLU A 142 7.83 -4.88 -10.65
C GLU A 142 6.55 -4.08 -10.93
N ILE A 143 5.39 -4.71 -10.84
CA ILE A 143 4.10 -4.01 -11.03
C ILE A 143 3.92 -2.88 -10.02
N LEU A 144 4.25 -3.13 -8.75
CA LEU A 144 4.11 -2.13 -7.70
C LEU A 144 5.12 -0.99 -7.87
N GLU A 145 6.35 -1.30 -8.26
CA GLU A 145 7.40 -0.32 -8.54
C GLU A 145 6.97 0.65 -9.65
N ASP A 146 6.55 0.11 -10.80
CA ASP A 146 6.05 0.91 -11.94
C ASP A 146 4.84 1.77 -11.55
N THR A 147 3.91 1.18 -10.81
CA THR A 147 2.69 1.88 -10.39
C THR A 147 2.99 2.97 -9.38
N CYS A 148 3.86 2.72 -8.41
CA CYS A 148 4.26 3.71 -7.41
C CYS A 148 5.10 4.83 -8.02
N GLU A 149 5.89 4.56 -9.06
CA GLU A 149 6.57 5.58 -9.85
C GLU A 149 5.57 6.54 -10.51
N ILE A 150 4.51 6.01 -11.12
CA ILE A 150 3.44 6.83 -11.71
C ILE A 150 2.74 7.67 -10.64
N ILE A 151 2.42 7.06 -9.49
CA ILE A 151 1.79 7.75 -8.36
C ILE A 151 2.68 8.89 -7.85
N ALA A 152 3.96 8.62 -7.61
CA ALA A 152 4.91 9.60 -7.10
C ALA A 152 5.06 10.78 -8.05
N ASN A 153 5.24 10.51 -9.35
CA ASN A 153 5.32 11.55 -10.37
C ASN A 153 4.03 12.38 -10.44
N ARG A 154 2.85 11.78 -10.36
CA ARG A 154 1.59 12.53 -10.36
C ARG A 154 1.43 13.43 -9.13
N ILE A 155 1.86 12.96 -7.96
CA ILE A 155 1.67 13.67 -6.68
C ILE A 155 2.70 14.79 -6.47
N LEU A 156 3.91 14.65 -7.03
CA LEU A 156 4.99 15.65 -6.90
C LEU A 156 4.91 16.78 -7.94
N ASN A 157 4.12 16.60 -9.00
CA ASN A 157 3.85 17.62 -10.02
C ASN A 157 2.65 18.51 -9.64
#